data_AF-A0A0K2RJV3-F1
#
_entry.id   AF-A0A0K2RJV3-F1
#
_cell.length_a   1.000
_cell.length_b   1.000
_cell.length_c   1.000
_cell.angle_alpha   90.00
_cell.angle_beta   90.00
_cell.angle_gamma   90.00
#
_symmetry.space_group_name_H-M   'P 1'
#
loop_
_entity.id
_entity.type
_entity.pdbx_description
1 polymer ?
#
loop_
_entity_poly.entity_id
_entity_poly.type
_entity_poly.pdbx_seq_one_letter_code
_entity_poly.pdbx_strand_id
1 'polypeptide(L)'
;MRKVLPALPWASAVVISLIVAVVVAGSAGKIVAAGGIVFLAVVLHNGFGLGLGYLAGKLGRLDDKARRALAFEVGMQNSGLAATLATAHFTPLAALPSAVFSLWHNVSGAIVAAWLARKPLKEG
;
A
#
# COMPACT_ATOMS: atom_id res chain seq x y z
N MET A 1 17.21 22.74 3.62
CA MET A 1 16.75 21.33 3.53
C MET A 1 16.97 20.50 4.81
N ARG A 2 18.18 20.48 5.42
CA ARG A 2 18.57 19.51 6.48
C ARG A 2 17.78 19.55 7.80
N LYS A 3 17.06 20.65 8.09
CA LYS A 3 16.23 20.81 9.30
C LYS A 3 14.82 20.22 9.19
N VAL A 4 14.35 19.88 7.97
CA VAL A 4 12.97 19.40 7.72
C VAL A 4 12.89 17.87 7.69
N LEU A 5 14.01 17.21 7.36
CA LEU A 5 14.15 15.74 7.34
C LEU A 5 13.68 14.99 8.60
N PRO A 6 13.91 15.48 9.83
CA PRO A 6 13.41 14.80 11.02
C PRO A 6 11.91 15.00 11.27
N ALA A 7 11.30 16.06 10.72
CA ALA A 7 9.87 16.36 10.85
C ALA A 7 9.04 15.69 9.74
N LEU A 8 9.66 15.36 8.61
CA LEU A 8 9.00 14.78 7.45
C LEU A 8 8.27 13.45 7.73
N PRO A 9 8.82 12.50 8.52
CA PRO A 9 8.12 11.27 8.87
C PRO A 9 6.85 11.54 9.69
N TRP A 10 6.92 12.51 10.61
CA TRP A 10 5.79 12.90 11.46
C TRP A 10 4.71 13.65 10.67
N ALA A 11 5.10 14.53 9.75
CA ALA A 11 4.19 15.20 8.85
C ALA A 11 3.45 14.17 7.96
N SER A 12 4.16 13.21 7.37
CA SER A 12 3.53 12.11 6.63
C SER A 12 2.58 11.28 7.49
N ALA A 13 2.97 10.95 8.73
CA ALA A 13 2.12 10.18 9.64
C ALA A 13 0.82 10.92 9.99
N VAL A 14 0.89 12.22 10.25
CA VAL A 14 -0.28 13.08 10.53
C VAL A 14 -1.19 13.17 9.31
N VAL A 15 -0.62 13.40 8.12
CA VAL A 15 -1.37 13.48 6.87
C VAL A 15 -2.09 12.17 6.57
N ILE A 16 -1.40 11.03 6.69
CA ILE A 16 -2.00 9.70 6.50
C ILE A 16 -3.12 9.46 7.51
N SER A 17 -2.91 9.79 8.78
CA SER A 17 -3.92 9.62 9.84
C SER A 17 -5.18 10.45 9.57
N LEU A 18 -5.01 11.69 9.08
CA LEU A 18 -6.12 12.56 8.70
C LEU A 18 -6.89 12.01 7.49
N ILE A 19 -6.19 11.51 6.48
CA ILE A 19 -6.86 10.92 5.31
C ILE A 19 -7.64 9.66 5.71
N VAL A 20 -7.06 8.80 6.56
CA VAL A 20 -7.75 7.63 7.13
C VAL A 20 -9.00 8.07 7.91
N ALA A 21 -8.89 9.08 8.77
CA ALA A 21 -10.01 9.59 9.54
C ALA A 21 -11.14 10.14 8.65
N VAL A 22 -10.80 10.90 7.59
CA VAL A 22 -11.78 11.44 6.63
C VAL A 22 -12.49 10.33 5.85
N VAL A 23 -11.76 9.31 5.40
CA VAL A 23 -12.35 8.17 4.68
C VAL A 23 -13.28 7.36 5.59
N VAL A 24 -12.86 7.14 6.85
CA VAL A 24 -13.65 6.44 7.87
C VAL A 24 -14.93 7.23 8.21
N ALA A 25 -14.83 8.54 8.41
CA ALA A 25 -15.97 9.39 8.76
C ALA A 25 -16.97 9.55 7.60
N GLY A 26 -16.49 9.83 6.38
CA GLY A 26 -17.35 10.02 5.20
C GLY A 26 -18.03 8.76 4.69
N SER A 27 -17.56 7.60 5.14
CA SER A 27 -18.09 6.31 4.71
C SER A 27 -18.68 5.49 5.85
N ALA A 28 -18.81 6.03 7.07
CA ALA A 28 -19.24 5.30 8.27
C ALA A 28 -20.50 4.43 8.07
N GLY A 29 -21.54 4.95 7.39
CA GLY A 29 -22.77 4.19 7.09
C GLY A 29 -22.60 3.03 6.09
N LYS A 30 -21.63 3.10 5.17
CA LYS A 30 -21.30 2.02 4.20
C LYS A 30 -20.12 1.15 4.64
N ILE A 31 -19.27 1.67 5.53
CA ILE A 31 -18.12 0.98 6.12
C ILE A 31 -18.56 -0.10 7.09
N VAL A 32 -19.63 0.17 7.87
CA VAL A 32 -20.15 -0.79 8.86
C VAL A 32 -20.69 -2.06 8.20
N ALA A 33 -21.15 -2.02 6.94
CA ALA A 33 -21.62 -3.21 6.21
C ALA A 33 -20.60 -3.78 5.20
N ALA A 34 -19.85 -2.93 4.47
CA ALA A 34 -18.95 -3.36 3.39
C ALA A 34 -17.48 -2.91 3.55
N GLY A 35 -17.20 -1.89 4.36
CA GLY A 35 -15.85 -1.32 4.46
C GLY A 35 -14.86 -2.15 5.26
N GLY A 36 -15.31 -2.86 6.30
CA GLY A 36 -14.44 -3.78 7.04
C GLY A 36 -13.89 -4.90 6.15
N ILE A 37 -14.74 -5.52 5.34
CA ILE A 37 -14.33 -6.58 4.41
C ILE A 37 -13.50 -6.05 3.24
N VAL A 38 -13.82 -4.85 2.72
CA VAL A 38 -13.00 -4.19 1.68
C VAL A 38 -11.62 -3.85 2.21
N PHE A 39 -11.52 -3.29 3.42
CA PHE A 39 -10.23 -3.01 4.05
C PHE A 39 -9.42 -4.29 4.25
N LEU A 40 -10.04 -5.34 4.82
CA LEU A 40 -9.38 -6.64 4.98
C LEU A 40 -8.91 -7.20 3.63
N ALA A 41 -9.74 -7.15 2.59
CA ALA A 41 -9.40 -7.61 1.26
C ALA A 41 -8.21 -6.82 0.66
N VAL A 42 -8.19 -5.49 0.83
CA VAL A 42 -7.08 -4.63 0.38
C VAL A 42 -5.79 -4.96 1.12
N VAL A 43 -5.85 -5.13 2.45
CA VAL A 43 -4.69 -5.49 3.28
C VAL A 43 -4.12 -6.83 2.83
N LEU A 44 -4.98 -7.84 2.66
CA LEU A 44 -4.58 -9.16 2.20
C LEU A 44 -4.03 -9.12 0.77
N HIS A 45 -4.69 -8.42 -0.16
CA HIS A 45 -4.26 -8.33 -1.55
C HIS A 45 -2.86 -7.70 -1.67
N ASN A 46 -2.62 -6.57 -0.99
CA ASN A 46 -1.31 -5.92 -0.97
C ASN A 46 -0.26 -6.76 -0.24
N GLY A 47 -0.62 -7.36 0.90
CA GLY A 47 0.28 -8.24 1.65
C GLY A 47 0.71 -9.47 0.84
N PHE A 48 -0.22 -10.08 0.11
CA PHE A 48 0.09 -11.16 -0.83
C PHE A 48 0.91 -10.65 -2.01
N GLY A 49 0.63 -9.47 -2.56
CA GLY A 49 1.45 -8.91 -3.63
C GLY A 49 2.92 -8.73 -3.20
N LEU A 50 3.15 -8.14 -2.03
CA LEU A 50 4.49 -7.96 -1.46
C LEU A 50 5.17 -9.30 -1.16
N GLY A 51 4.46 -10.22 -0.49
CA GLY A 51 5.00 -11.51 -0.07
C GLY A 51 5.27 -12.46 -1.24
N LEU A 52 4.33 -12.60 -2.16
CA LEU A 52 4.45 -13.44 -3.34
C LEU A 52 5.44 -12.86 -4.34
N GLY A 53 5.51 -11.53 -4.51
CA GLY A 53 6.56 -10.90 -5.33
C GLY A 53 7.97 -11.19 -4.81
N TYR A 54 8.17 -11.09 -3.49
CA TYR A 54 9.44 -11.47 -2.87
C TYR A 54 9.74 -12.97 -3.05
N LEU A 55 8.75 -13.83 -2.82
CA LEU A 55 8.89 -15.28 -2.96
C LEU A 55 9.19 -15.68 -4.41
N ALA A 56 8.50 -15.08 -5.38
CA ALA A 56 8.74 -15.30 -6.80
C ALA A 56 10.18 -14.96 -7.17
N GLY A 57 10.70 -13.82 -6.69
CA GLY A 57 12.11 -13.46 -6.90
C GLY A 57 13.08 -14.45 -6.24
N LYS A 58 12.70 -14.97 -5.06
CA LYS A 58 13.49 -16.01 -4.36
C LYS A 58 13.52 -17.33 -5.14
N LEU A 59 12.37 -17.78 -5.63
CA LEU A 59 12.24 -18.99 -6.45
C LEU A 59 12.94 -18.84 -7.79
N GLY A 60 12.89 -17.64 -8.39
CA GLY A 60 13.63 -17.26 -9.59
C GLY A 60 15.13 -17.02 -9.35
N ARG A 61 15.64 -17.26 -8.14
CA ARG A 61 17.07 -17.12 -7.77
C ARG A 61 17.66 -15.73 -8.05
N LEU A 62 16.84 -14.69 -8.06
CA LEU A 62 17.30 -13.30 -8.22
C LEU A 62 18.21 -12.89 -7.06
N ASP A 63 19.02 -11.85 -7.19
CA ASP A 63 19.80 -11.29 -6.08
C ASP A 63 18.87 -10.57 -5.07
N ASP A 64 19.37 -10.27 -3.86
CA ASP A 64 18.54 -9.69 -2.80
C ASP A 64 17.93 -8.35 -3.21
N LYS A 65 18.63 -7.56 -4.02
CA LYS A 65 18.14 -6.29 -4.54
C LYS A 65 16.95 -6.50 -5.48
N ALA A 66 17.06 -7.37 -6.48
CA ALA A 66 15.97 -7.62 -7.41
C ALA A 66 14.78 -8.32 -6.74
N ARG A 67 15.00 -9.19 -5.74
CA ARG A 67 13.90 -9.79 -4.94
C ARG A 67 13.07 -8.73 -4.22
N ARG A 68 13.75 -7.79 -3.55
CA ARG A 68 13.07 -6.68 -2.86
C ARG A 68 12.35 -5.78 -3.85
N ALA A 69 12.97 -5.47 -4.99
CA ALA A 69 12.33 -4.68 -6.05
C ALA A 69 11.06 -5.37 -6.57
N LEU A 70 11.13 -6.67 -6.85
CA LEU A 70 9.98 -7.44 -7.34
C LEU A 70 8.83 -7.50 -6.34
N ALA A 71 9.13 -7.57 -5.04
CA ALA A 71 8.11 -7.46 -4.00
C ALA A 71 7.32 -6.15 -4.12
N PHE A 72 8.01 -5.02 -4.27
CA PHE A 72 7.36 -3.72 -4.43
C PHE A 72 6.64 -3.60 -5.78
N GLU A 73 7.21 -4.08 -6.88
CA GLU A 73 6.57 -4.02 -8.20
C GLU A 73 5.22 -4.75 -8.22
N VAL A 74 5.14 -5.91 -7.55
CA VAL A 74 3.91 -6.70 -7.46
C VAL A 74 2.94 -6.12 -6.41
N GLY A 75 3.45 -5.64 -5.28
CA GLY A 75 2.64 -5.12 -4.18
C GLY A 75 2.11 -3.70 -4.37
N MET A 76 2.83 -2.86 -5.13
CA MET A 76 2.56 -1.43 -5.29
C MET A 76 1.89 -1.15 -6.63
N GLN A 77 0.56 -1.28 -6.65
CA GLN A 77 -0.23 -1.05 -7.86
C GLN A 77 -0.53 0.43 -8.11
N ASN A 78 -0.82 0.79 -9.37
CA ASN A 78 -1.39 2.08 -9.73
C ASN A 78 -2.89 2.11 -9.38
N SER A 79 -3.18 2.41 -8.12
CA SER A 79 -4.54 2.50 -7.59
C SER A 79 -5.32 3.70 -8.15
N GLY A 80 -4.64 4.76 -8.61
CA GLY A 80 -5.28 5.91 -9.27
C GLY A 80 -5.94 5.53 -10.59
N LEU A 81 -5.22 4.79 -11.44
CA LEU A 81 -5.78 4.25 -12.68
C LEU A 81 -6.98 3.32 -12.40
N ALA A 82 -6.85 2.45 -11.40
CA ALA A 82 -7.94 1.56 -11.00
C ALA A 82 -9.19 2.33 -10.53
N ALA A 83 -9.02 3.40 -9.74
CA ALA A 83 -10.13 4.25 -9.30
C ALA A 83 -10.80 4.98 -10.49
N THR A 84 -10.02 5.49 -11.43
CA THR A 84 -10.53 6.16 -12.64
C THR A 84 -11.34 5.19 -13.49
N LEU A 85 -10.83 3.98 -13.77
CA LEU A 85 -11.54 2.96 -14.53
C LEU A 85 -12.81 2.49 -13.82
N ALA A 86 -12.75 2.30 -12.49
CA ALA A 86 -13.91 1.93 -11.69
C ALA A 86 -15.02 2.99 -11.75
N THR A 87 -14.64 4.27 -11.67
CA THR A 87 -15.58 5.39 -11.74
C THR A 87 -16.16 5.57 -13.15
N ALA A 88 -15.34 5.35 -14.20
CA ALA A 88 -15.76 5.54 -15.58
C ALA A 88 -16.65 4.41 -16.12
N HIS A 89 -16.44 3.17 -15.66
CA HIS A 89 -17.05 2.00 -16.28
C HIS A 89 -17.96 1.18 -15.35
N PHE A 90 -17.97 1.47 -14.05
CA PHE A 90 -18.77 0.74 -13.06
C PHE A 90 -19.55 1.71 -12.15
N THR A 91 -19.93 1.26 -10.97
CA THR A 91 -20.62 2.10 -9.98
C THR A 91 -19.61 2.91 -9.18
N PRO A 92 -20.00 4.07 -8.61
CA PRO A 92 -19.12 4.84 -7.71
C PRO A 92 -18.58 4.02 -6.53
N LEU A 93 -19.32 3.00 -6.09
CA LEU A 93 -18.89 2.10 -5.03
C LEU A 93 -17.68 1.22 -5.44
N ALA A 94 -17.54 0.91 -6.73
CA ALA A 94 -16.43 0.11 -7.25
C ALA A 94 -15.07 0.82 -7.14
N ALA A 95 -15.05 2.15 -6.97
CA ALA A 95 -13.82 2.91 -6.72
C ALA A 95 -13.33 2.82 -5.26
N LEU A 96 -14.17 2.33 -4.34
CA LEU A 96 -13.85 2.27 -2.91
C LEU A 96 -12.61 1.40 -2.61
N PRO A 97 -12.45 0.18 -3.16
CA PRO A 97 -11.25 -0.62 -2.92
C PRO A 97 -9.98 0.09 -3.40
N SER A 98 -10.00 0.74 -4.57
CA SER A 98 -8.85 1.49 -5.09
C SER A 98 -8.49 2.70 -4.22
N ALA A 99 -9.48 3.43 -3.71
CA ALA A 99 -9.24 4.55 -2.80
C ALA A 99 -8.61 4.07 -1.48
N VAL A 100 -9.12 2.99 -0.90
CA VAL A 100 -8.56 2.38 0.31
C VAL A 100 -7.16 1.81 0.04
N PHE A 101 -6.96 1.18 -1.12
CA PHE A 101 -5.66 0.65 -1.54
C PHE A 101 -4.62 1.76 -1.64
N SER A 102 -4.94 2.92 -2.23
CA SER A 102 -4.05 4.09 -2.32
C SER A 102 -3.51 4.53 -0.96
N LEU A 103 -4.31 4.43 0.10
CA LEU A 103 -3.85 4.72 1.45
C LEU A 103 -3.01 3.59 2.00
N TRP A 104 -3.54 2.37 1.91
CA TRP A 104 -2.92 1.21 2.52
C TRP A 104 -1.55 0.88 1.93
N HIS A 105 -1.41 0.78 0.60
CA HIS A 105 -0.15 0.35 -0.01
C HIS A 105 1.01 1.34 0.21
N ASN A 106 0.72 2.64 0.35
CA ASN A 106 1.73 3.63 0.73
C ASN A 106 2.21 3.42 2.16
N VAL A 107 1.29 3.17 3.10
CA VAL A 107 1.62 2.89 4.50
C VAL A 107 2.37 1.58 4.64
N SER A 108 1.83 0.49 4.10
CA SER A 108 2.45 -0.84 4.17
C SER A 108 3.79 -0.86 3.43
N GLY A 109 3.87 -0.21 2.27
CA GLY A 109 5.10 -0.06 1.49
C GLY A 109 6.18 0.66 2.28
N ALA A 110 5.86 1.78 2.95
CA ALA A 110 6.80 2.49 3.81
C ALA A 110 7.27 1.63 5.00
N ILE A 111 6.35 0.89 5.65
CA ILE A 111 6.68 -0.03 6.75
C ILE A 111 7.64 -1.13 6.27
N VAL A 112 7.31 -1.78 5.15
CA VAL A 112 8.13 -2.87 4.59
C VAL A 112 9.48 -2.34 4.12
N ALA A 113 9.52 -1.16 3.49
CA ALA A 113 10.77 -0.52 3.08
C ALA A 113 11.65 -0.21 4.29
N ALA A 114 11.09 0.36 5.35
CA ALA A 114 11.81 0.64 6.59
C ALA A 114 12.32 -0.65 7.26
N TRP A 115 11.55 -1.73 7.23
CA TRP A 115 11.96 -3.03 7.75
C TRP A 115 13.10 -3.64 6.92
N LEU A 116 13.02 -3.60 5.60
CA LEU A 116 14.07 -4.10 4.70
C LEU A 116 15.35 -3.25 4.79
N ALA A 117 15.23 -1.94 4.99
CA ALA A 117 16.38 -1.04 5.14
C ALA A 117 17.24 -1.39 6.38
N ARG A 118 16.65 -2.02 7.41
CA ARG A 118 17.39 -2.52 8.58
C ARG A 118 18.15 -3.82 8.30
N LYS A 119 17.92 -4.46 7.15
CA LYS A 119 18.58 -5.71 6.76
C LYS A 119 19.64 -5.41 5.70
N PRO A 120 20.93 -5.64 5.98
CA PRO A 120 21.98 -5.47 4.99
C PRO A 120 21.65 -6.31 3.75
N LEU A 121 21.93 -5.75 2.57
CA LEU A 121 21.83 -6.50 1.33
C LEU A 121 22.82 -7.65 1.42
N LYS A 122 22.34 -8.87 1.21
CA LYS A 122 23.25 -10.00 1.06
C LYS A 122 23.77 -9.95 -0.37
N GLU A 123 25.07 -9.73 -0.52
CA GLU A 123 25.76 -10.03 -1.76
C GLU A 123 25.63 -11.55 -1.99
N GLY A 124 25.04 -11.90 -3.12
CA GLY A 124 24.80 -13.28 -3.56
C GLY A 124 25.49 -13.52 -4.87
#